data_AF-A0A812IS09-F1
#
_entry.id   AF-A0A812IS09-F1
#
_cell.length_a   1.000
_cell.length_b   1.000
_cell.length_c   1.000
_cell.angle_alpha   90.00
_cell.angle_beta   90.00
_cell.angle_gamma   90.00
#
_symmetry.space_group_name_H-M   'P 1'
#
loop_
_entity.id
_entity.type
_entity.pdbx_description
1 polymer ?
#
loop_
_entity_poly.entity_id
_entity_poly.type
_entity_poly.pdbx_seq_one_letter_code
_entity_poly.pdbx_strand_id
1 'polypeptide(L)'
;MPTTQETEALALGLEAVDAARAGPVAHCLDAERTSLLPTAMPTAEEAAQLLSHPVERLRNIERLVLPLARLPRARQRVRALHLSANAERDAAMLQGRLDALGAACHALRGSLALRRFLRTVAKLGSWINSSDPEMEKGFAVSSALGKLRLFRALRKDKAVSLLHMALLAAAGGEVAVLQGLCSSFALELEALEPAAREDLADLDKAIQQFAAEEAWLLAEADDSANSIAVRAKLRAIHQEVVLPARQQLQSAPAPDFEDAILSRRLESEHMKHLSTCWN
;
A
#
# COMPACT_ATOMS: atom_id res chain seq x y z
N MET A 1 29.07 -15.89 16.21
CA MET A 1 29.98 -15.69 15.07
C MET A 1 29.74 -16.82 14.12
N PRO A 2 29.41 -16.57 12.84
CA PRO A 2 29.15 -17.63 11.88
C PRO A 2 30.40 -18.51 11.69
N THR A 3 30.20 -19.82 11.52
CA THR A 3 31.31 -20.75 11.27
C THR A 3 31.61 -20.84 9.77
N THR A 4 32.83 -21.25 9.40
CA THR A 4 33.18 -21.52 7.98
C THR A 4 32.29 -22.59 7.36
N GLN A 5 31.85 -23.57 8.16
CA GLN A 5 30.92 -24.61 7.72
C GLN A 5 29.53 -24.03 7.39
N GLU A 6 29.06 -23.03 8.14
CA GLU A 6 27.81 -22.33 7.85
C GLU A 6 27.91 -21.48 6.58
N THR A 7 29.05 -20.84 6.32
CA THR A 7 29.22 -20.05 5.08
C THR A 7 29.39 -20.91 3.84
N GLU A 8 30.00 -22.10 3.97
CA GLU A 8 30.02 -23.11 2.91
C GLU A 8 28.62 -23.67 2.63
N ALA A 9 27.85 -23.98 3.67
CA ALA A 9 26.46 -24.42 3.52
C ALA A 9 25.58 -23.35 2.86
N LEU A 10 25.75 -22.08 3.25
CA LEU A 10 25.10 -20.95 2.61
C LEU A 10 25.53 -20.82 1.13
N ALA A 11 26.81 -20.99 0.84
CA ALA A 11 27.32 -20.90 -0.52
C ALA A 11 26.74 -22.02 -1.40
N LEU A 12 26.66 -23.25 -0.90
CA LEU A 12 26.02 -24.37 -1.61
C LEU A 12 24.52 -24.13 -1.83
N GLY A 13 23.81 -23.59 -0.84
CA GLY A 13 22.40 -23.20 -0.99
C GLY A 13 22.20 -22.12 -2.05
N LEU A 14 23.08 -21.11 -2.07
CA LEU A 14 23.09 -20.05 -3.09
C LEU A 14 23.47 -20.57 -4.48
N GLU A 15 24.41 -21.52 -4.56
CA GLU A 15 24.79 -22.19 -5.80
C GLU A 15 23.61 -22.94 -6.41
N ALA A 16 22.84 -23.59 -5.56
CA ALA A 16 21.63 -24.26 -5.94
C ALA A 16 20.46 -23.28 -6.14
N VAL A 17 20.52 -22.02 -5.70
CA VAL A 17 19.34 -21.15 -5.53
C VAL A 17 18.25 -21.87 -4.69
N ASP A 18 18.68 -22.81 -3.85
CA ASP A 18 17.81 -23.55 -2.93
C ASP A 18 17.92 -22.92 -1.56
N ALA A 19 17.07 -21.92 -1.33
CA ALA A 19 16.63 -21.58 0.01
C ALA A 19 15.10 -21.75 0.11
N ALA A 20 14.57 -22.80 -0.52
CA ALA A 20 13.19 -23.20 -0.34
C ALA A 20 12.92 -23.37 1.16
N ARG A 21 11.68 -23.08 1.61
CA ARG A 21 11.16 -23.25 2.98
C ARG A 21 11.47 -24.61 3.65
N ALA A 22 11.92 -25.61 2.87
CA ALA A 22 12.25 -26.97 3.31
C ALA A 22 13.69 -27.43 2.97
N GLY A 23 14.56 -26.55 2.47
CA GLY A 23 15.97 -26.86 2.21
C GLY A 23 16.81 -26.88 3.50
N PRO A 24 17.98 -27.53 3.52
CA PRO A 24 18.85 -27.59 4.71
C PRO A 24 19.33 -26.22 5.20
N VAL A 25 19.24 -25.17 4.37
CA VAL A 25 19.60 -23.78 4.70
C VAL A 25 18.39 -22.94 5.13
N ALA A 26 17.16 -23.48 5.03
CA ALA A 26 15.92 -22.77 5.38
C ALA A 26 15.88 -22.35 6.87
N HIS A 27 16.48 -23.14 7.74
CA HIS A 27 16.57 -22.85 9.17
C HIS A 27 17.56 -21.72 9.51
N CYS A 28 18.47 -21.38 8.58
CA CYS A 28 19.51 -20.37 8.79
C CYS A 28 19.08 -18.98 8.32
N LEU A 29 18.12 -18.90 7.41
CA LEU A 29 17.72 -17.71 6.67
C LEU A 29 16.29 -17.30 7.03
N ASP A 30 16.14 -16.59 8.15
CA ASP A 30 14.92 -15.84 8.44
C ASP A 30 14.82 -14.57 7.57
N ALA A 31 13.65 -13.92 7.55
CA ALA A 31 13.40 -12.72 6.76
C ALA A 31 14.35 -11.55 7.11
N GLU A 32 14.83 -11.49 8.36
CA GLU A 32 15.73 -10.45 8.84
C GLU A 32 17.16 -10.69 8.32
N ARG A 33 17.68 -11.92 8.43
CA ARG A 33 19.00 -12.29 7.93
C ARG A 33 19.09 -12.22 6.41
N THR A 34 18.04 -12.63 5.70
CA THR A 34 17.97 -12.50 4.23
C THR A 34 17.99 -11.04 3.77
N SER A 35 17.52 -10.09 4.58
CA SER A 35 17.63 -8.65 4.29
C SER A 35 19.05 -8.10 4.48
N LEU A 36 19.86 -8.75 5.32
CA LEU A 36 21.26 -8.38 5.59
C LEU A 36 22.25 -9.05 4.63
N LEU A 37 21.86 -10.15 3.99
CA LEU A 37 22.74 -10.85 3.04
C LEU A 37 23.27 -9.95 1.90
N PRO A 38 22.47 -9.09 1.25
CA PRO A 38 22.96 -8.21 0.19
C PRO A 38 24.11 -7.30 0.63
N THR A 39 24.09 -6.81 1.89
CA THR A 39 25.13 -5.92 2.43
C THR A 39 26.39 -6.69 2.83
N ALA A 40 26.24 -7.97 3.19
CA ALA A 40 27.35 -8.85 3.55
C ALA A 40 28.03 -9.53 2.35
N MET A 41 27.50 -9.39 1.12
CA MET A 41 28.08 -10.01 -0.07
C MET A 41 29.30 -9.25 -0.60
N PRO A 42 30.43 -9.95 -0.88
CA PRO A 42 31.60 -9.31 -1.45
C PRO A 42 31.26 -8.68 -2.81
N THR A 43 31.87 -7.53 -3.08
CA THR A 43 31.86 -6.91 -4.42
C THR A 43 32.61 -7.77 -5.42
N ALA A 44 32.37 -7.53 -6.72
CA ALA A 44 33.11 -8.24 -7.77
C ALA A 44 34.62 -7.98 -7.65
N GLU A 45 35.01 -6.77 -7.25
CA GLU A 45 36.40 -6.39 -7.01
C GLU A 45 36.99 -7.10 -5.79
N GLU A 46 36.27 -7.12 -4.66
CA GLU A 46 36.70 -7.84 -3.45
C GLU A 46 36.77 -9.35 -3.69
N ALA A 47 35.81 -9.93 -4.40
CA ALA A 47 35.82 -11.33 -4.76
C ALA A 47 37.04 -11.68 -5.63
N ALA A 48 37.36 -10.85 -6.64
CA ALA A 48 38.54 -11.03 -7.48
C ALA A 48 39.84 -10.95 -6.66
N GLN A 49 39.94 -9.99 -5.74
CA GLN A 49 41.08 -9.86 -4.84
C GLN A 49 41.24 -11.08 -3.93
N LEU A 50 40.14 -11.54 -3.31
CA LEU A 50 40.15 -12.71 -2.43
C LEU A 50 40.56 -13.99 -3.16
N LEU A 51 40.11 -14.17 -4.40
CA LEU A 51 40.46 -15.33 -5.23
C LEU A 51 41.92 -15.30 -5.72
N SER A 52 42.54 -14.12 -5.80
CA SER A 52 43.93 -13.95 -6.24
C SER A 52 44.97 -14.31 -5.17
N HIS A 53 44.55 -14.43 -3.91
CA HIS A 53 45.44 -14.70 -2.78
C HIS A 53 45.36 -16.16 -2.31
N PRO A 54 46.49 -16.77 -1.91
CA PRO A 54 46.50 -18.12 -1.35
C PRO A 54 45.77 -18.14 0.01
N VAL A 55 44.98 -19.18 0.25
CA VAL A 55 44.08 -19.32 1.41
C VAL A 55 44.83 -19.19 2.75
N GLU A 56 46.09 -19.62 2.77
CA GLU A 56 46.97 -19.58 3.94
C GLU A 56 47.26 -18.15 4.40
N ARG A 57 47.22 -17.18 3.48
CA ARG A 57 47.50 -15.76 3.76
C ARG A 57 46.25 -14.93 4.06
N LEU A 58 45.06 -15.51 3.88
CA LEU A 58 43.80 -14.84 4.16
C LEU A 58 43.54 -14.75 5.67
N ARG A 59 43.04 -13.60 6.12
CA ARG A 59 42.54 -13.37 7.48
C ARG A 59 41.31 -14.24 7.75
N ASN A 60 40.96 -14.44 9.02
CA ASN A 60 39.81 -15.27 9.40
C ASN A 60 38.49 -14.81 8.73
N ILE A 61 38.26 -13.51 8.63
CA ILE A 61 37.07 -12.96 7.96
C ILE A 61 37.08 -13.20 6.44
N GLU A 62 38.26 -13.14 5.82
CA GLU A 62 38.44 -13.36 4.38
C GLU A 62 38.25 -14.84 4.03
N ARG A 63 38.76 -15.74 4.87
CA ARG A 63 38.51 -17.19 4.77
C ARG A 63 37.02 -17.53 4.92
N LEU A 64 36.32 -16.80 5.78
CA LEU A 64 34.89 -16.99 6.02
C LEU A 64 34.04 -16.56 4.82
N VAL A 65 34.43 -15.49 4.11
CA VAL A 65 33.71 -14.96 2.92
C VAL A 65 34.16 -15.63 1.62
N LEU A 66 35.31 -16.31 1.61
CA LEU A 66 35.87 -16.97 0.42
C LEU A 66 34.91 -17.93 -0.31
N PRO A 67 34.09 -18.77 0.37
CA PRO A 67 33.08 -19.59 -0.31
C PRO A 67 32.08 -18.76 -1.12
N LEU A 68 31.70 -17.58 -0.62
CA LEU A 68 30.78 -16.66 -1.28
C LEU A 68 31.44 -15.93 -2.46
N ALA A 69 32.75 -15.63 -2.35
CA ALA A 69 33.52 -15.04 -3.45
C ALA A 69 33.71 -15.99 -4.64
N ARG A 70 33.71 -17.31 -4.40
CA ARG A 70 33.79 -18.33 -5.47
C ARG A 70 32.49 -18.49 -6.26
N LEU A 71 31.37 -18.01 -5.72
CA LEU A 71 30.08 -18.17 -6.36
C LEU A 71 29.90 -17.18 -7.53
N PRO A 72 29.67 -17.69 -8.75
CA PRO A 72 29.35 -16.82 -9.86
C PRO A 72 28.00 -16.14 -9.62
N ARG A 73 27.96 -14.82 -9.79
CA ARG A 73 26.73 -14.01 -9.63
C ARG A 73 26.08 -14.17 -8.25
N ALA A 74 26.90 -14.27 -7.19
CA ALA A 74 26.45 -14.43 -5.80
C ALA A 74 25.38 -13.39 -5.40
N ARG A 75 25.57 -12.13 -5.78
CA ARG A 75 24.63 -11.04 -5.45
C ARG A 75 23.27 -11.20 -6.11
N GLN A 76 23.24 -11.62 -7.38
CA GLN A 76 22.01 -11.90 -8.11
C GLN A 76 21.26 -13.07 -7.46
N ARG A 77 21.98 -14.13 -7.08
CA ARG A 77 21.38 -15.29 -6.38
C ARG A 77 20.80 -14.88 -5.02
N VAL A 78 21.54 -14.09 -4.23
CA VAL A 78 21.03 -13.54 -2.96
C VAL A 78 19.79 -12.67 -3.19
N ARG A 79 19.78 -11.83 -4.23
CA ARG A 79 18.61 -11.01 -4.57
C ARG A 79 17.39 -11.85 -4.94
N ALA A 80 17.56 -12.90 -5.73
CA ALA A 80 16.48 -13.83 -6.08
C ALA A 80 15.94 -14.57 -4.85
N LEU A 81 16.81 -14.98 -3.92
CA LEU A 81 16.39 -15.59 -2.66
C LEU A 81 15.69 -14.60 -1.74
N HIS A 82 16.15 -13.35 -1.68
CA HIS A 82 15.49 -12.31 -0.89
C HIS A 82 14.07 -12.08 -1.41
N LEU A 83 13.91 -12.00 -2.74
CA LEU A 83 12.61 -11.86 -3.37
C LEU A 83 11.72 -13.07 -3.09
N SER A 84 12.24 -14.30 -3.21
CA SER A 84 11.45 -15.51 -2.93
C SER A 84 10.99 -15.60 -1.47
N ALA A 85 11.79 -15.10 -0.53
CA ALA A 85 11.45 -15.10 0.89
C ALA A 85 10.40 -14.04 1.27
N ASN A 86 10.42 -12.88 0.60
CA ASN A 86 9.65 -11.71 1.03
C ASN A 86 8.47 -11.36 0.12
N ALA A 87 8.42 -11.84 -1.13
CA ALA A 87 7.42 -11.42 -2.10
C ALA A 87 5.96 -11.56 -1.62
N GLU A 88 5.60 -12.69 -0.98
CA GLU A 88 4.25 -12.88 -0.42
C GLU A 88 3.92 -11.83 0.65
N ARG A 89 4.86 -11.56 1.56
CA ARG A 89 4.69 -10.60 2.65
C ARG A 89 4.56 -9.18 2.10
N ASP A 90 5.43 -8.82 1.17
CA ASP A 90 5.50 -7.48 0.61
C ASP A 90 4.25 -7.21 -0.24
N ALA A 91 3.78 -8.18 -1.02
CA ALA A 91 2.51 -8.10 -1.73
C ALA A 91 1.30 -8.00 -0.77
N ALA A 92 1.26 -8.80 0.29
CA ALA A 92 0.18 -8.72 1.28
C ALA A 92 0.15 -7.36 2.00
N MET A 93 1.32 -6.80 2.33
CA MET A 93 1.43 -5.47 2.92
C MET A 93 0.94 -4.37 1.96
N LEU A 94 1.37 -4.41 0.70
CA LEU A 94 0.93 -3.47 -0.33
C LEU A 94 -0.58 -3.59 -0.59
N GLN A 95 -1.11 -4.81 -0.64
CA GLN A 95 -2.54 -5.06 -0.79
C GLN A 95 -3.34 -4.47 0.38
N GLY A 96 -2.90 -4.69 1.62
CA GLY A 96 -3.58 -4.14 2.79
C GLY A 96 -3.65 -2.60 2.79
N ARG A 97 -2.61 -1.93 2.28
CA ARG A 97 -2.60 -0.47 2.10
C ARG A 97 -3.60 -0.02 1.03
N LEU A 98 -3.66 -0.73 -0.10
CA LEU A 98 -4.64 -0.48 -1.16
C LEU A 98 -6.08 -0.73 -0.69
N ASP A 99 -6.31 -1.79 0.07
CA ASP A 99 -7.61 -2.12 0.64
C ASP A 99 -8.08 -1.06 1.63
N ALA A 100 -7.17 -0.53 2.46
CA ALA A 100 -7.48 0.57 3.38
C ALA A 100 -7.92 1.84 2.63
N LEU A 101 -7.22 2.20 1.55
CA LEU A 101 -7.59 3.32 0.68
C LEU A 101 -8.94 3.07 -0.03
N GLY A 102 -9.14 1.84 -0.53
CA GLY A 102 -10.38 1.40 -1.15
C GLY A 102 -11.56 1.51 -0.18
N ALA A 103 -11.41 0.97 1.04
CA ALA A 103 -12.39 1.04 2.10
C ALA A 103 -12.73 2.48 2.48
N ALA A 104 -11.72 3.36 2.62
CA ALA A 104 -11.95 4.78 2.89
C ALA A 104 -12.72 5.48 1.77
N CYS A 105 -12.41 5.18 0.50
CA CYS A 105 -13.16 5.72 -0.64
C CYS A 105 -14.62 5.24 -0.64
N HIS A 106 -14.86 3.96 -0.34
CA HIS A 106 -16.22 3.41 -0.24
C HIS A 106 -16.99 4.02 0.93
N ALA A 107 -16.36 4.15 2.10
CA ALA A 107 -16.90 4.82 3.28
C ALA A 107 -17.32 6.28 2.99
N LEU A 108 -16.43 7.07 2.37
CA LEU A 108 -16.73 8.46 2.00
C LEU A 108 -17.92 8.58 1.03
N ARG A 109 -18.03 7.68 0.05
CA ARG A 109 -19.15 7.69 -0.92
C ARG A 109 -20.45 7.16 -0.33
N GLY A 110 -20.35 6.16 0.53
CA GLY A 110 -21.46 5.48 1.18
C GLY A 110 -22.08 6.31 2.29
N SER A 111 -21.29 7.16 2.96
CA SER A 111 -21.72 7.87 4.14
C SER A 111 -22.97 8.75 3.90
N LEU A 112 -24.05 8.41 4.59
CA LEU A 112 -25.29 9.18 4.58
C LEU A 112 -25.18 10.37 5.52
N ALA A 113 -24.51 10.19 6.66
CA ALA A 113 -24.24 11.26 7.62
C ALA A 113 -23.43 12.39 6.98
N LEU A 114 -22.35 12.05 6.26
CA LEU A 114 -21.52 13.03 5.55
C LEU A 114 -22.30 13.76 4.48
N ARG A 115 -23.07 13.06 3.65
CA ARG A 115 -23.90 13.68 2.60
C ARG A 115 -24.93 14.64 3.21
N ARG A 116 -25.62 14.24 4.28
CA ARG A 116 -26.59 15.09 4.98
C ARG A 116 -25.93 16.36 5.50
N PHE A 117 -24.78 16.22 6.15
CA PHE A 117 -24.02 17.36 6.67
C PHE A 117 -23.51 18.30 5.56
N LEU A 118 -22.90 17.77 4.49
CA LEU A 118 -22.39 18.59 3.39
C LEU A 118 -23.50 19.37 2.68
N ARG A 119 -24.70 18.79 2.52
CA ARG A 119 -25.87 19.53 2.02
C ARG A 119 -26.27 20.67 2.95
N THR A 120 -26.27 20.45 4.25
CA THR A 120 -26.55 21.52 5.22
C THR A 120 -25.51 22.63 5.11
N VAL A 121 -24.23 22.29 4.99
CA VAL A 121 -23.15 23.26 4.79
C VAL A 121 -23.33 24.04 3.49
N ALA A 122 -23.71 23.39 2.39
CA ALA A 122 -24.00 24.06 1.12
C ALA A 122 -25.13 25.10 1.30
N LYS A 123 -26.27 24.68 1.87
CA LYS A 123 -27.42 25.56 2.13
C LYS A 123 -27.04 26.75 3.02
N LEU A 124 -26.27 26.49 4.07
CA LEU A 124 -25.80 27.52 4.99
C LEU A 124 -24.86 28.51 4.29
N GLY A 125 -23.95 28.02 3.45
CA GLY A 125 -23.05 28.84 2.64
C GLY A 125 -23.81 29.72 1.65
N SER A 126 -24.83 29.18 0.97
CA SER A 126 -25.67 29.95 0.06
C SER A 126 -26.44 31.05 0.79
N TRP A 127 -26.98 30.74 1.96
CA TRP A 127 -27.69 31.70 2.80
C TRP A 127 -26.77 32.82 3.31
N ILE A 128 -25.56 32.50 3.78
CA ILE A 128 -24.61 33.49 4.30
C ILE A 128 -24.12 34.43 3.19
N ASN A 129 -23.89 33.91 1.98
CA ASN A 129 -23.30 34.68 0.88
C ASN A 129 -24.37 35.31 -0.05
N SER A 130 -25.65 35.23 0.31
CA SER A 130 -26.77 35.77 -0.48
C SER A 130 -26.75 35.32 -1.95
N SER A 131 -26.26 34.11 -2.21
CA SER A 131 -26.29 33.53 -3.55
C SER A 131 -27.65 32.89 -3.81
N ASP A 132 -28.09 32.91 -5.07
CA ASP A 132 -29.35 32.32 -5.50
C ASP A 132 -29.49 30.87 -4.98
N PRO A 133 -30.50 30.55 -4.15
CA PRO A 133 -30.63 29.24 -3.50
C PRO A 133 -30.89 28.09 -4.49
N GLU A 134 -31.35 28.39 -5.71
CA GLU A 134 -31.52 27.45 -6.82
C GLU A 134 -30.19 27.07 -7.51
N MET A 135 -29.11 27.84 -7.27
CA MET A 135 -27.81 27.59 -7.86
C MET A 135 -27.01 26.65 -6.95
N GLU A 136 -27.27 25.33 -7.04
CA GLU A 136 -26.49 24.30 -6.31
C GLU A 136 -25.03 24.30 -6.80
N LYS A 137 -24.20 25.16 -6.20
CA LYS A 137 -22.76 25.17 -6.39
C LYS A 137 -22.12 24.29 -5.33
N GLY A 138 -21.39 23.28 -5.77
CA GLY A 138 -20.51 22.50 -4.91
C GLY A 138 -19.42 23.38 -4.28
N PHE A 139 -18.82 22.90 -3.21
CA PHE A 139 -17.69 23.56 -2.55
C PHE A 139 -16.54 22.58 -2.34
N ALA A 140 -15.32 23.11 -2.30
CA ALA A 140 -14.16 22.31 -1.92
C ALA A 140 -14.24 21.96 -0.42
N VAL A 141 -14.34 20.66 -0.12
CA VAL A 141 -14.48 20.14 1.26
C VAL A 141 -13.34 20.62 2.16
N SER A 142 -12.10 20.62 1.66
CA SER A 142 -10.91 21.11 2.37
C SER A 142 -11.04 22.56 2.83
N SER A 143 -11.57 23.42 1.96
CA SER A 143 -11.78 24.84 2.24
C SER A 143 -12.94 25.06 3.20
N ALA A 144 -14.06 24.35 3.01
CA ALA A 144 -15.26 24.53 3.82
C ALA A 144 -15.07 24.05 5.26
N LEU A 145 -14.61 22.81 5.48
CA LEU A 145 -14.51 22.23 6.82
C LEU A 145 -13.56 23.03 7.73
N GLY A 146 -12.42 23.46 7.19
CA GLY A 146 -11.47 24.30 7.93
C GLY A 146 -12.09 25.65 8.31
N LYS A 147 -12.77 26.31 7.37
CA LYS A 147 -13.40 27.62 7.60
C LYS A 147 -14.56 27.56 8.59
N LEU A 148 -15.42 26.53 8.52
CA LEU A 148 -16.54 26.37 9.44
C LEU A 148 -16.12 26.37 10.91
N ARG A 149 -14.93 25.81 11.22
CA ARG A 149 -14.38 25.83 12.58
C ARG A 149 -13.92 27.23 13.01
N LEU A 150 -13.46 28.06 12.06
CA LEU A 150 -12.93 29.39 12.31
C LEU A 150 -14.01 30.46 12.48
N PHE A 151 -15.14 30.32 11.77
CA PHE A 151 -16.28 31.23 11.91
C PHE A 151 -16.95 31.01 13.27
N ARG A 152 -16.77 31.95 14.20
CA ARG A 152 -17.37 31.91 15.54
C ARG A 152 -18.61 32.79 15.63
N ALA A 153 -19.53 32.44 16.52
CA ALA A 153 -20.72 33.24 16.78
C ALA A 153 -20.34 34.67 17.21
N LEU A 154 -21.13 35.65 16.75
CA LEU A 154 -20.88 37.09 16.98
C LEU A 154 -21.13 37.52 18.43
N ARG A 155 -21.91 36.74 19.20
CA ARG A 155 -22.22 37.04 20.62
C ARG A 155 -21.09 36.57 21.54
N LYS A 156 -21.09 37.07 22.79
CA LYS A 156 -20.06 36.89 23.84
C LYS A 156 -19.54 35.45 24.03
N ASP A 157 -20.25 34.45 23.53
CA ASP A 157 -19.89 33.05 23.60
C ASP A 157 -19.05 32.60 22.39
N LYS A 158 -17.74 32.93 22.45
CA LYS A 158 -16.76 32.54 21.41
C LYS A 158 -16.51 31.03 21.35
N ALA A 159 -17.17 30.22 22.19
CA ALA A 159 -17.05 28.77 22.20
C ALA A 159 -17.79 28.12 21.02
N VAL A 160 -18.85 28.75 20.51
CA VAL A 160 -19.67 28.20 19.42
C VAL A 160 -19.16 28.66 18.07
N SER A 161 -18.92 27.69 17.18
CA SER A 161 -18.55 27.93 15.78
C SER A 161 -19.64 27.54 14.80
N LEU A 162 -19.50 27.98 13.56
CA LEU A 162 -20.40 27.65 12.46
C LEU A 162 -20.44 26.15 12.20
N LEU A 163 -19.37 25.42 12.51
CA LEU A 163 -19.35 23.95 12.50
C LEU A 163 -20.37 23.35 13.48
N HIS A 164 -20.44 23.86 14.72
CA HIS A 164 -21.41 23.39 15.71
C HIS A 164 -22.84 23.65 15.23
N MET A 165 -23.09 24.85 14.68
CA MET A 165 -24.39 25.20 14.13
C MET A 165 -24.76 24.36 12.92
N ALA A 166 -23.81 24.06 12.03
CA ALA A 166 -24.03 23.23 10.86
C ALA A 166 -24.34 21.77 11.23
N LEU A 167 -23.67 21.23 12.26
CA LEU A 167 -23.96 19.90 12.80
C LEU A 167 -25.34 19.85 13.46
N LEU A 168 -25.68 20.84 14.29
CA LEU A 168 -27.00 20.94 14.91
C LEU A 168 -28.11 21.09 13.84
N ALA A 169 -27.89 21.92 12.83
CA ALA A 169 -28.82 22.08 11.71
C ALA A 169 -28.93 20.79 10.88
N ALA A 170 -27.83 20.06 10.67
CA ALA A 170 -27.88 18.75 10.03
C ALA A 170 -28.71 17.76 10.85
N ALA A 171 -28.67 17.83 12.18
CA ALA A 171 -29.53 17.06 13.08
C ALA A 171 -30.99 17.58 13.17
N GLY A 172 -31.38 18.59 12.37
CA GLY A 172 -32.73 19.15 12.39
C GLY A 172 -33.00 20.13 13.54
N GLY A 173 -31.95 20.58 14.24
CA GLY A 173 -32.08 21.42 15.44
C GLY A 173 -32.24 20.63 16.73
N GLU A 174 -32.28 19.30 16.65
CA GLU A 174 -32.53 18.43 17.80
C GLU A 174 -31.23 17.84 18.37
N VAL A 175 -30.94 18.15 19.63
CA VAL A 175 -29.74 17.66 20.33
C VAL A 175 -29.76 16.14 20.51
N ALA A 176 -30.94 15.53 20.67
CA ALA A 176 -31.08 14.08 20.78
C ALA A 176 -30.64 13.36 19.49
N VAL A 177 -30.94 13.93 18.32
CA VAL A 177 -30.56 13.39 17.00
C VAL A 177 -29.08 13.63 16.71
N LEU A 178 -28.50 14.72 17.25
CA LEU A 178 -27.09 15.06 17.05
C LEU A 178 -26.14 13.95 17.52
N GLN A 179 -26.40 13.36 18.69
CA GLN A 179 -25.56 12.27 19.20
C GLN A 179 -25.59 11.04 18.29
N GLY A 180 -26.78 10.70 17.75
CA GLY A 180 -26.93 9.64 16.75
C GLY A 180 -26.15 9.96 15.48
N LEU A 181 -26.27 11.18 14.96
CA LEU A 181 -25.53 11.62 13.77
C LEU A 181 -24.01 11.55 13.96
N CYS A 182 -23.50 11.99 15.11
CA CYS A 182 -22.07 11.90 15.44
C CYS A 182 -21.58 10.44 15.53
N SER A 183 -22.41 9.55 16.08
CA SER A 183 -22.11 8.11 16.14
C SER A 183 -22.09 7.49 14.75
N SER A 184 -23.05 7.84 13.89
CA SER A 184 -23.05 7.45 12.48
C SER A 184 -21.81 7.95 11.74
N PHE A 185 -21.35 9.18 12.00
CA PHE A 185 -20.10 9.68 11.42
C PHE A 185 -18.89 8.84 11.80
N ALA A 186 -18.74 8.52 13.08
CA ALA A 186 -17.62 7.74 13.57
C ALA A 186 -17.59 6.34 12.96
N LEU A 187 -18.76 5.69 12.87
CA LEU A 187 -18.90 4.35 12.28
C LEU A 187 -18.74 4.37 10.76
N GLU A 188 -19.40 5.28 10.05
CA GLU A 188 -19.38 5.34 8.59
C GLU A 188 -18.01 5.75 8.03
N LEU A 189 -17.19 6.49 8.80
CA LEU A 189 -15.89 7.01 8.36
C LEU A 189 -14.70 6.43 9.14
N GLU A 190 -14.88 5.32 9.85
CA GLU A 190 -13.82 4.67 10.64
C GLU A 190 -12.57 4.35 9.79
N ALA A 191 -12.78 3.87 8.56
CA ALA A 191 -11.72 3.53 7.62
C ALA A 191 -10.89 4.74 7.14
N LEU A 192 -11.32 5.97 7.42
CA LEU A 192 -10.63 7.18 6.94
C LEU A 192 -9.33 7.45 7.70
N GLU A 193 -9.26 7.11 8.99
CA GLU A 193 -8.06 7.37 9.80
C GLU A 193 -6.80 6.63 9.29
N PRO A 194 -6.83 5.30 9.05
CA PRO A 194 -5.67 4.61 8.50
C PRO A 194 -5.32 5.12 7.11
N ALA A 195 -6.31 5.34 6.24
CA ALA A 195 -6.11 5.84 4.89
C ALA A 195 -5.53 7.26 4.84
N ALA A 196 -5.86 8.13 5.80
CA ALA A 196 -5.34 9.49 5.86
C ALA A 196 -3.84 9.58 6.19
N ARG A 197 -3.25 8.50 6.72
CA ARG A 197 -1.82 8.40 7.03
C ARG A 197 -1.00 7.87 5.85
N GLU A 198 -1.66 7.36 4.82
CA GLU A 198 -0.99 6.79 3.65
C GLU A 198 -0.43 7.88 2.74
N ASP A 199 0.83 7.70 2.32
CA ASP A 199 1.43 8.48 1.25
C ASP A 199 1.29 7.72 -0.08
N LEU A 200 0.51 8.29 -1.00
CA LEU A 200 0.25 7.71 -2.32
C LEU A 200 1.52 7.66 -3.19
N ALA A 201 2.44 8.61 -3.03
CA ALA A 201 3.68 8.62 -3.80
C ALA A 201 4.61 7.48 -3.36
N ASP A 202 4.68 7.21 -2.06
CA ASP A 202 5.47 6.09 -1.53
C ASP A 202 4.81 4.74 -1.80
N LEU A 203 3.47 4.67 -1.81
CA LEU A 203 2.75 3.47 -2.26
C LEU A 203 3.03 3.16 -3.73
N ASP A 204 2.94 4.16 -4.62
CA ASP A 204 3.25 4.00 -6.04
C ASP A 204 4.69 3.54 -6.25
N LYS A 205 5.67 4.19 -5.60
CA LYS A 205 7.08 3.76 -5.66
C LYS A 205 7.26 2.31 -5.23
N ALA A 206 6.60 1.88 -4.15
CA ALA A 206 6.73 0.51 -3.66
C ALA A 206 6.12 -0.53 -4.63
N ILE A 207 5.00 -0.20 -5.27
CA ILE A 207 4.39 -1.03 -6.32
C ILE A 207 5.32 -1.11 -7.55
N GLN A 208 5.87 0.03 -7.99
CA GLN A 208 6.81 0.06 -9.11
C GLN A 208 8.10 -0.72 -8.79
N GLN A 209 8.58 -0.63 -7.56
CA GLN A 209 9.74 -1.39 -7.12
C GLN A 209 9.47 -2.91 -7.17
N PHE A 210 8.32 -3.36 -6.66
CA PHE A 210 7.93 -4.77 -6.73
C PHE A 210 7.85 -5.26 -8.20
N ALA A 211 7.25 -4.47 -9.08
CA ALA A 211 7.19 -4.77 -10.51
C ALA A 211 8.59 -4.80 -11.18
N ALA A 212 9.50 -3.90 -10.77
CA ALA A 212 10.87 -3.87 -11.26
C ALA A 212 11.68 -5.09 -10.77
N GLU A 213 11.42 -5.58 -9.55
CA GLU A 213 12.05 -6.79 -9.02
C GLU A 213 11.59 -8.05 -9.77
N GLU A 214 10.31 -8.14 -10.11
CA GLU A 214 9.78 -9.21 -10.97
C GLU A 214 10.41 -9.17 -12.37
N ALA A 215 10.43 -7.99 -13.02
CA ALA A 215 11.02 -7.83 -14.34
C ALA A 215 12.52 -8.18 -14.34
N TRP A 216 13.23 -7.80 -13.28
CA TRP A 216 14.61 -8.19 -13.08
C TRP A 216 14.78 -9.70 -12.93
N LEU A 217 13.92 -10.38 -12.16
CA LEU A 217 14.00 -11.83 -11.97
C LEU A 217 13.82 -12.58 -13.28
N LEU A 218 12.88 -12.14 -14.13
CA LEU A 218 12.67 -12.71 -15.47
C LEU A 218 13.89 -12.50 -16.37
N ALA A 219 14.44 -11.28 -16.40
CA ALA A 219 15.64 -10.99 -17.19
C ALA A 219 16.84 -11.84 -16.72
N GLU A 220 17.01 -12.02 -15.40
CA GLU A 220 18.06 -12.86 -14.83
C GLU A 220 17.84 -14.36 -15.15
N ALA A 221 16.59 -14.80 -15.22
CA ALA A 221 16.22 -16.17 -15.60
C ALA A 221 16.47 -16.47 -17.08
N ASP A 222 16.49 -15.46 -17.95
CA ASP A 222 16.77 -15.60 -19.39
C ASP A 222 18.25 -15.40 -19.74
N ASP A 223 19.05 -14.86 -18.82
CA ASP A 223 20.47 -14.62 -19.02
C ASP A 223 21.25 -15.92 -19.30
N SER A 224 21.92 -15.97 -20.44
CA SER A 224 22.69 -17.13 -20.91
C SER A 224 23.93 -17.44 -20.07
N ALA A 225 24.40 -16.47 -19.27
CA ALA A 225 25.48 -16.70 -18.32
C ALA A 225 25.05 -17.57 -17.12
N ASN A 226 23.74 -17.76 -16.91
CA ASN A 226 23.23 -18.67 -15.88
C ASN A 226 23.10 -20.11 -16.40
N SER A 227 23.50 -21.08 -15.57
CA SER A 227 23.35 -22.50 -15.90
C SER A 227 21.86 -22.85 -16.10
N ILE A 228 21.59 -23.91 -16.87
CA ILE A 228 20.20 -24.35 -17.14
C ILE A 228 19.45 -24.63 -15.83
N ALA A 229 20.10 -25.24 -14.85
CA ALA A 229 19.51 -25.51 -13.54
C ALA A 229 19.16 -24.23 -12.77
N VAL A 230 20.05 -23.23 -12.79
CA VAL A 230 19.80 -21.94 -12.13
C VAL A 230 18.64 -21.20 -12.80
N ARG A 231 18.63 -21.14 -14.13
CA ARG A 231 17.53 -20.51 -14.89
C ARG A 231 16.18 -21.18 -14.61
N ALA A 232 16.13 -22.51 -14.57
CA ALA A 232 14.92 -23.25 -14.24
C ALA A 232 14.39 -22.88 -12.84
N LYS A 233 15.27 -22.72 -11.85
CA LYS A 233 14.88 -22.34 -10.49
C LYS A 233 14.43 -20.88 -10.37
N LEU A 234 15.09 -19.95 -11.06
CA LEU A 234 14.63 -18.56 -11.10
C LEU A 234 13.23 -18.45 -11.72
N ARG A 235 12.93 -19.25 -12.75
CA ARG A 235 11.57 -19.36 -13.31
C ARG A 235 10.58 -19.99 -12.33
N ALA A 236 11.00 -21.02 -11.58
CA ALA A 236 10.16 -21.60 -10.54
C ALA A 236 9.81 -20.56 -9.45
N ILE A 237 10.79 -19.78 -8.98
CA ILE A 237 10.53 -18.67 -8.03
C ILE A 237 9.52 -17.68 -8.60
N HIS A 238 9.66 -17.32 -9.89
CA HIS A 238 8.68 -16.43 -10.53
C HIS A 238 7.28 -17.04 -10.54
N GLN A 239 7.14 -18.29 -10.99
CA GLN A 239 5.85 -18.96 -11.16
C GLN A 239 5.16 -19.30 -9.83
N GLU A 240 5.91 -19.74 -8.84
CA GLU A 240 5.38 -20.25 -7.58
C GLU A 240 5.20 -19.17 -6.51
N VAL A 241 5.99 -18.10 -6.55
CA VAL A 241 6.01 -17.08 -5.49
C VAL A 241 5.61 -15.71 -6.03
N VAL A 242 6.34 -15.20 -7.03
CA VAL A 242 6.17 -13.80 -7.46
C VAL A 242 4.87 -13.60 -8.24
N LEU A 243 4.50 -14.54 -9.11
CA LEU A 243 3.30 -14.44 -9.93
C LEU A 243 2.02 -14.51 -9.07
N PRO A 244 1.85 -15.44 -8.12
CA PRO A 244 0.71 -15.42 -7.20
C PRO A 244 0.65 -14.14 -6.37
N ALA A 245 1.80 -13.66 -5.86
CA ALA A 245 1.89 -12.41 -5.11
C ALA A 245 1.47 -11.19 -5.96
N ARG A 246 1.86 -11.16 -7.24
CA ARG A 246 1.40 -10.14 -8.20
C ARG A 246 -0.10 -10.24 -8.47
N GLN A 247 -0.63 -11.44 -8.66
CA GLN A 247 -2.05 -11.65 -8.91
C GLN A 247 -2.89 -11.17 -7.72
N GLN A 248 -2.42 -11.39 -6.49
CA GLN A 248 -3.03 -10.83 -5.30
C GLN A 248 -3.13 -9.30 -5.39
N LEU A 249 -2.04 -8.61 -5.77
CA LEU A 249 -2.03 -7.15 -5.95
C LEU A 249 -2.98 -6.65 -7.05
N GLN A 250 -3.23 -7.46 -8.08
CA GLN A 250 -4.10 -7.10 -9.21
C GLN A 250 -5.58 -7.43 -8.96
N SER A 251 -5.88 -8.28 -7.98
CA SER A 251 -7.25 -8.67 -7.65
C SER A 251 -8.05 -7.60 -6.90
N ALA A 252 -7.42 -6.47 -6.55
CA ALA A 252 -8.11 -5.33 -5.98
C ALA A 252 -9.21 -4.87 -6.94
N PRO A 253 -10.49 -4.86 -6.54
CA PRO A 253 -11.56 -4.41 -7.41
C PRO A 253 -11.27 -2.96 -7.80
N ALA A 254 -11.11 -2.72 -9.10
CA ALA A 254 -11.22 -1.37 -9.62
C ALA A 254 -12.58 -0.85 -9.10
N PRO A 255 -12.61 0.26 -8.34
CA PRO A 255 -13.89 0.81 -7.93
C PRO A 255 -14.69 1.10 -9.20
N ASP A 256 -15.78 0.37 -9.40
CA ASP A 256 -16.74 0.58 -10.50
C ASP A 256 -17.35 1.97 -10.34
N PHE A 257 -16.65 2.95 -10.92
CA PHE A 257 -17.01 4.36 -10.82
C PHE A 257 -18.18 4.70 -11.74
N GLU A 258 -18.36 3.96 -12.84
CA GLU A 258 -19.38 4.28 -13.85
C GLU A 258 -20.76 3.74 -13.47
N ASP A 259 -20.86 2.50 -12.97
CA ASP A 259 -22.15 1.88 -12.67
C ASP A 259 -22.88 2.54 -11.49
N ALA A 260 -22.16 3.01 -10.47
CA ALA A 260 -22.77 3.71 -9.34
C ALA A 260 -23.28 5.12 -9.68
N ILE A 261 -22.66 5.78 -10.67
CA ILE A 261 -23.09 7.10 -11.16
C ILE A 261 -24.28 6.94 -12.11
N LEU A 262 -24.25 5.94 -13.00
CA LEU A 262 -25.34 5.66 -13.94
C LEU A 262 -26.61 5.16 -13.23
N SER A 263 -26.48 4.26 -12.25
CA SER A 263 -27.62 3.76 -11.47
C SER A 263 -28.33 4.87 -10.70
N ARG A 264 -27.57 5.83 -10.13
CA ARG A 264 -28.16 6.96 -9.39
C ARG A 264 -28.73 8.05 -10.29
N ARG A 265 -28.21 8.22 -11.51
CA ARG A 265 -28.79 9.14 -12.50
C ARG A 265 -30.18 8.65 -12.91
N LEU A 266 -30.33 7.34 -13.12
CA LEU A 266 -31.60 6.67 -13.44
C LEU A 266 -32.61 6.73 -12.27
N GLU A 267 -32.15 6.59 -11.02
CA GLU A 267 -33.00 6.77 -9.83
C GLU A 267 -33.47 8.23 -9.66
N SER A 268 -32.60 9.20 -9.95
CA SER A 268 -32.97 10.62 -9.90
C SER A 268 -33.95 11.03 -10.99
N GLU A 269 -33.87 10.41 -12.18
CA GLU A 269 -34.82 10.63 -13.28
C GLU A 269 -36.17 9.95 -13.01
N HIS A 270 -36.18 8.75 -12.40
CA HIS A 270 -37.42 8.11 -11.96
C HIS A 270 -38.14 8.89 -10.85
N MET A 271 -37.41 9.48 -9.89
CA MET A 271 -38.03 10.34 -8.87
C MET A 271 -38.57 11.65 -9.42
N LYS A 272 -37.94 12.23 -10.46
CA LYS A 272 -38.46 13.42 -11.16
C LYS A 272 -39.74 13.12 -11.93
N HIS A 273 -39.84 11.95 -12.57
CA HIS A 273 -41.06 11.53 -13.26
C HIS A 273 -42.24 11.27 -12.31
N LEU A 274 -41.99 10.72 -11.12
CA LEU A 274 -43.04 10.51 -10.11
C LEU A 274 -43.52 11.83 -9.49
N SER A 275 -42.67 12.85 -9.39
CA SER A 275 -43.05 14.19 -8.92
C SER A 275 -43.91 14.98 -9.92
N THR A 276 -43.81 14.68 -11.23
CA THR A 276 -44.65 15.31 -12.26
C THR A 276 -46.03 14.68 -12.42
N CYS A 277 -46.28 13.50 -11.81
CA CYS A 277 -47.58 12.85 -11.84
C CYS A 277 -48.52 13.25 -10.68
N TRP A 278 -48.07 14.17 -9.81
CA TRP A 278 -48.81 14.69 -8.66
C TRP A 278 -48.95 16.22 -8.68
N ASN A 279 -49.05 16.82 -9.87
CA ASN A 279 -49.52 18.19 -10.07
C ASN A 279 -50.60 18.21 -11.15
#